data_AF-A0A7S2IWW3-F1
#
_entry.id   AF-A0A7S2IWW3-F1
#
_cell.length_a   1.000
_cell.length_b   1.000
_cell.length_c   1.000
_cell.angle_alpha   90.00
_cell.angle_beta   90.00
_cell.angle_gamma   90.00
#
_symmetry.space_group_name_H-M   'P 1'
#
loop_
_entity.id
_entity.type
_entity.pdbx_description
1 polymer ?
#
loop_
_entity_poly.entity_id
_entity_poly.type
_entity_poly.pdbx_seq_one_letter_code
_entity_poly.pdbx_strand_id
1 'polypeptide(L)'
;AYAGNAASNWVYANNGERTANTAAQTATWGGLCTSGHEQSPINVVTSAAVRTSMPVITTHFDTIASYVKNTGHGFQLFETSPLASQHRDNNGVSEVDMIGGSDKGYSIIGGSKYNFYQVHWHTPSENTIDGHYFPLEA
;
A
#
# COMPACT_ATOMS: atom_id res chain seq x y z
N ALA A 1 11.31 4.47 -23.17
CA ALA A 1 11.15 5.66 -22.32
C ALA A 1 9.79 5.58 -21.65
N TYR A 2 9.73 5.13 -20.40
CA TYR A 2 8.52 5.20 -19.58
C TYR A 2 8.81 6.16 -18.44
N ALA A 3 7.90 7.12 -18.31
CA ALA A 3 8.04 8.36 -17.56
C ALA A 3 8.24 8.11 -16.06
N GLY A 4 9.25 8.74 -15.49
CA GLY A 4 9.47 8.82 -14.05
C GLY A 4 9.86 10.24 -13.67
N ASN A 5 9.00 11.22 -13.98
CA ASN A 5 9.24 12.61 -13.57
C ASN A 5 7.92 13.34 -13.25
N ALA A 6 7.09 12.70 -12.43
CA ALA A 6 5.89 13.30 -11.84
C ALA A 6 5.57 12.62 -10.51
N ALA A 7 6.30 12.96 -9.44
CA ALA A 7 5.86 12.74 -8.04
C ALA A 7 6.82 13.38 -7.03
N SER A 8 7.15 14.68 -7.15
CA SER A 8 7.87 15.36 -6.06
C SER A 8 6.97 16.18 -5.14
N ASN A 9 5.71 16.47 -5.51
CA ASN A 9 4.83 17.36 -4.74
C ASN A 9 3.37 16.91 -4.76
N TRP A 10 3.07 15.66 -4.42
CA TRP A 10 1.68 15.26 -4.18
C TRP A 10 1.28 15.62 -2.75
N VAL A 11 0.03 16.01 -2.54
CA VAL A 11 -0.46 16.41 -1.21
C VAL A 11 -1.86 15.85 -0.96
N TYR A 12 -2.18 15.63 0.32
CA TYR A 12 -3.56 15.37 0.74
C TYR A 12 -4.39 16.66 0.84
N ALA A 13 -3.76 17.78 1.20
CA ALA A 13 -4.37 19.09 1.39
C ALA A 13 -3.39 20.21 0.96
N ASN A 14 -3.89 21.41 0.65
CA ASN A 14 -3.01 22.53 0.34
C ASN A 14 -2.27 23.03 1.58
N ASN A 15 -1.22 23.81 1.37
CA ASN A 15 -0.44 24.38 2.46
C ASN A 15 -1.33 25.21 3.42
N GLY A 16 -1.24 24.90 4.71
CA GLY A 16 -2.04 25.53 5.77
C GLY A 16 -3.41 24.87 6.04
N GLU A 17 -3.85 23.95 5.18
CA GLU A 17 -5.07 23.18 5.40
C GLU A 17 -4.79 21.94 6.26
N ARG A 18 -5.72 21.59 7.15
CA ARG A 18 -5.60 20.43 8.06
C ARG A 18 -6.41 19.22 7.62
N THR A 19 -7.22 19.38 6.58
CA THR A 19 -8.17 18.36 6.13
C THR A 19 -7.90 18.08 4.65
N ALA A 20 -7.78 16.80 4.35
CA ALA A 20 -7.59 16.34 2.99
C ALA A 20 -8.73 16.82 2.08
N ASN A 21 -8.42 17.24 0.85
CA ASN A 21 -9.44 17.70 -0.09
C ASN A 21 -9.18 17.27 -1.53
N THR A 22 -10.29 17.06 -2.24
CA THR A 22 -10.31 16.56 -3.62
C THR A 22 -9.59 17.51 -4.58
N ALA A 23 -9.63 18.83 -4.35
CA ALA A 23 -8.98 19.78 -5.26
C ALA A 23 -7.44 19.64 -5.24
N ALA A 24 -6.84 19.60 -4.04
CA ALA A 24 -5.41 19.44 -3.87
C ALA A 24 -4.92 18.08 -4.40
N GLN A 25 -5.67 17.01 -4.11
CA GLN A 25 -5.38 15.67 -4.61
C GLN A 25 -5.51 15.61 -6.13
N THR A 26 -6.62 16.06 -6.72
CA THR A 26 -6.80 16.07 -8.19
C THR A 26 -5.73 16.89 -8.91
N ALA A 27 -5.30 18.02 -8.33
CA ALA A 27 -4.29 18.87 -8.91
C ALA A 27 -2.88 18.25 -8.89
N THR A 28 -2.61 17.33 -7.95
CA THR A 28 -1.26 16.82 -7.71
C THR A 28 -1.10 15.32 -7.93
N TRP A 29 -2.20 14.58 -7.94
CA TRP A 29 -2.27 13.15 -8.20
C TRP A 29 -2.56 12.97 -9.69
N GLY A 30 -1.63 12.38 -10.42
CA GLY A 30 -1.73 12.19 -11.87
C GLY A 30 -1.87 10.73 -12.28
N GLY A 31 -1.93 10.46 -13.59
CA GLY A 31 -1.85 9.11 -14.15
C GLY A 31 -3.05 8.23 -13.79
N LEU A 32 -2.77 7.03 -13.27
CA LEU A 32 -3.82 6.06 -12.92
C LEU A 32 -4.72 6.55 -11.77
N CYS A 33 -4.23 7.45 -10.92
CA CYS A 33 -5.05 8.04 -9.84
C CYS A 33 -6.27 8.80 -10.37
N THR A 34 -6.23 9.29 -11.61
CA THR A 34 -7.33 10.05 -12.23
C THR A 34 -8.08 9.29 -13.32
N SER A 35 -7.44 8.30 -13.94
CA SER A 35 -7.97 7.56 -15.11
C SER A 35 -8.26 6.08 -14.84
N GLY A 36 -7.79 5.56 -13.71
CA GLY A 36 -8.03 4.18 -13.29
C GLY A 36 -9.48 3.96 -12.86
N HIS A 37 -9.98 2.75 -13.11
CA HIS A 37 -11.34 2.34 -12.75
C HIS A 37 -11.36 1.36 -11.56
N GLU A 38 -10.18 1.00 -11.06
CA GLU A 38 -9.97 0.06 -9.96
C GLU A 38 -9.03 0.71 -8.94
N GLN A 39 -9.45 1.84 -8.36
CA GLN A 39 -8.70 2.56 -7.35
C GLN A 39 -9.17 2.20 -5.94
N SER A 40 -8.23 2.22 -5.01
CA SER A 40 -8.49 2.19 -3.57
C SER A 40 -8.28 3.60 -2.98
N PRO A 41 -8.86 3.92 -1.81
CA PRO A 41 -9.71 3.06 -0.97
C PRO A 41 -11.13 2.87 -1.53
N ILE A 42 -11.88 1.95 -0.92
CA ILE A 42 -13.31 1.75 -1.22
C ILE A 42 -14.18 1.79 0.05
N ASN A 43 -15.49 1.96 -0.15
CA ASN A 43 -16.46 1.60 0.86
C ASN A 43 -16.81 0.11 0.76
N VAL A 44 -16.47 -0.66 1.79
CA VAL A 44 -16.87 -2.05 1.93
C VAL A 44 -18.33 -2.09 2.39
N VAL A 45 -19.24 -2.20 1.42
CA VAL A 45 -20.68 -2.37 1.67
C VAL A 45 -20.94 -3.84 2.02
N THR A 46 -21.13 -4.12 3.31
CA THR A 46 -21.21 -5.50 3.83
C THR A 46 -22.41 -6.26 3.26
N SER A 47 -23.50 -5.55 2.96
CA SER A 47 -24.70 -6.11 2.33
C SER A 47 -24.52 -6.48 0.86
N ALA A 48 -23.57 -5.85 0.17
CA ALA A 48 -23.25 -6.12 -1.24
C ALA A 48 -22.06 -7.09 -1.40
N ALA A 49 -21.37 -7.42 -0.31
CA ALA A 49 -20.24 -8.34 -0.33
C ALA A 49 -20.68 -9.75 -0.72
N VAL A 50 -20.07 -10.30 -1.78
CA VAL A 50 -20.38 -11.65 -2.26
C VAL A 50 -19.66 -12.67 -1.37
N ARG A 51 -20.43 -13.54 -0.73
CA ARG A 51 -19.88 -14.69 0.00
C ARG A 51 -19.35 -15.71 -0.98
N THR A 52 -18.06 -16.02 -0.87
CA THR A 52 -17.38 -17.00 -1.72
C THR A 52 -16.32 -17.76 -0.92
N SER A 53 -15.75 -18.82 -1.49
CA SER A 53 -14.56 -19.44 -0.94
C SER A 53 -13.38 -18.48 -1.07
N MET A 54 -12.92 -17.94 0.06
CA MET A 54 -11.76 -17.06 0.09
C MET A 54 -10.47 -17.88 0.14
N PRO A 55 -9.38 -17.43 -0.50
CA PRO A 55 -8.08 -18.03 -0.30
C PRO A 55 -7.69 -17.93 1.18
N VAL A 56 -7.10 -19.01 1.72
CA VAL A 56 -6.48 -18.94 3.04
C VAL A 56 -5.29 -17.99 2.97
N ILE A 57 -5.21 -17.10 3.93
CA ILE A 57 -4.07 -16.22 4.16
C ILE A 57 -3.32 -16.76 5.37
N THR A 58 -2.05 -17.13 5.18
CA THR A 58 -1.14 -17.44 6.29
C THR A 58 0.02 -16.47 6.29
N THR A 59 0.39 -15.96 7.45
CA THR A 59 1.45 -14.95 7.59
C THR A 59 2.49 -15.42 8.59
N HIS A 60 3.76 -15.24 8.23
CA HIS A 60 4.92 -15.54 9.06
C HIS A 60 5.83 -14.32 9.07
N PHE A 61 6.02 -13.68 10.23
CA PHE A 61 6.99 -12.59 10.38
C PHE A 61 8.29 -13.12 10.94
N ASP A 62 9.41 -12.74 10.32
CA ASP A 62 10.77 -13.13 10.72
C ASP A 62 11.64 -11.89 10.92
N THR A 63 11.07 -10.88 11.58
CA THR A 63 11.77 -9.62 11.82
C THR A 63 11.30 -8.96 13.10
N ILE A 64 12.15 -8.09 13.62
CA ILE A 64 11.81 -7.16 14.68
C ILE A 64 11.84 -5.77 14.04
N ALA A 65 10.84 -4.94 14.35
CA ALA A 65 10.82 -3.55 13.90
C ALA A 65 12.10 -2.84 14.35
N SER A 66 12.92 -2.39 13.39
CA SER A 66 14.23 -1.81 13.65
C SER A 66 14.29 -0.29 13.43
N TYR A 67 13.40 0.27 12.61
CA TYR A 67 13.25 1.71 12.43
C TYR A 67 11.87 2.09 11.88
N VAL A 68 11.48 3.33 12.17
CA VAL A 68 10.31 4.02 11.60
C VAL A 68 10.82 5.10 10.66
N LYS A 69 10.16 5.26 9.52
CA LYS A 69 10.39 6.35 8.57
C LYS A 69 9.17 7.29 8.57
N ASN A 70 9.45 8.59 8.65
CA ASN A 70 8.49 9.62 8.29
C ASN A 70 8.70 9.99 6.82
N THR A 71 7.70 9.77 5.98
CA THR A 71 7.79 10.04 4.53
C THR A 71 7.46 11.48 4.16
N GLY A 72 7.06 12.30 5.13
CA GLY A 72 6.39 13.59 4.91
C GLY A 72 4.88 13.45 4.68
N HIS A 73 4.40 12.25 4.38
CA HIS A 73 2.99 11.96 4.09
C HIS A 73 2.37 10.92 5.02
N GLY A 74 3.18 10.27 5.86
CA GLY A 74 2.76 9.25 6.80
C GLY A 74 3.96 8.64 7.52
N PHE A 75 3.66 7.69 8.40
CA PHE A 75 4.67 6.85 9.05
C PHE A 75 4.66 5.47 8.42
N GLN A 76 5.84 4.86 8.31
CA GLN A 76 5.99 3.48 7.88
C GLN A 76 7.12 2.78 8.63
N LEU A 77 7.01 1.46 8.76
CA LEU A 77 8.14 0.60 9.11
C LEU A 77 8.82 0.17 7.83
N PHE A 78 10.15 0.23 7.83
CA PHE A 78 11.01 -0.13 6.71
C PHE A 78 10.80 0.76 5.46
N GLU A 79 11.59 0.53 4.40
CA GLU A 79 11.56 1.32 3.16
C GLU A 79 10.54 0.80 2.14
N THR A 80 9.89 1.69 1.38
CA THR A 80 8.84 1.38 0.38
C THR A 80 9.35 0.60 -0.83
N SER A 81 10.65 0.75 -1.11
CA SER A 81 11.38 -0.04 -2.10
C SER A 81 12.77 -0.29 -1.53
N PRO A 82 12.99 -1.40 -0.79
CA PRO A 82 14.37 -1.87 -0.66
C PRO A 82 14.91 -2.05 -2.08
N LEU A 83 16.20 -1.80 -2.29
CA LEU A 83 16.88 -1.87 -3.59
C LEU A 83 16.71 -3.23 -4.33
N ALA A 84 16.07 -4.23 -3.70
CA ALA A 84 15.76 -5.55 -4.23
C ALA A 84 14.33 -6.03 -3.84
N SER A 85 13.27 -5.36 -4.30
CA SER A 85 11.90 -5.88 -4.23
C SER A 85 11.65 -6.89 -5.37
N GLN A 86 11.06 -8.06 -5.08
CA GLN A 86 10.74 -9.10 -6.07
C GLN A 86 9.43 -9.82 -5.77
N HIS A 87 8.63 -10.01 -6.82
CA HIS A 87 7.38 -10.76 -6.82
C HIS A 87 7.58 -12.06 -7.62
N ARG A 88 7.33 -13.22 -7.00
CA ARG A 88 7.37 -14.52 -7.71
C ARG A 88 5.95 -14.92 -8.13
N ASP A 89 5.72 -15.10 -9.43
CA ASP A 89 4.53 -15.78 -9.94
C ASP A 89 4.86 -17.19 -10.48
N ASN A 90 3.83 -17.93 -10.89
CA ASN A 90 3.93 -19.32 -11.35
C ASN A 90 4.59 -19.49 -12.73
N ASN A 91 5.00 -18.40 -13.42
CA ASN A 91 5.56 -18.43 -14.77
C ASN A 91 7.08 -18.24 -14.82
N GLY A 92 7.75 -18.29 -13.67
CA GLY A 92 9.18 -18.06 -13.58
C GLY A 92 9.50 -16.65 -13.11
N VAL A 93 10.74 -16.47 -12.67
CA VAL A 93 11.23 -15.28 -11.99
C VAL A 93 11.10 -14.06 -12.91
N SER A 94 10.19 -13.14 -12.61
CA SER A 94 10.35 -11.75 -13.02
C SER A 94 11.03 -11.02 -11.86
N GLU A 95 12.22 -10.51 -12.15
CA GLU A 95 13.14 -9.75 -11.29
C GLU A 95 14.06 -10.63 -10.42
N VAL A 96 15.38 -10.37 -10.51
CA VAL A 96 16.47 -11.25 -10.05
C VAL A 96 17.03 -10.80 -8.70
N ASP A 97 16.98 -11.71 -7.74
CA ASP A 97 17.44 -11.63 -6.35
C ASP A 97 18.90 -11.20 -6.30
N MET A 98 19.18 -10.12 -5.57
CA MET A 98 20.38 -9.96 -4.75
C MET A 98 20.28 -8.63 -3.98
N ILE A 99 20.07 -8.67 -2.65
CA ILE A 99 20.74 -7.74 -1.70
C ILE A 99 20.67 -8.31 -0.28
N GLY A 100 21.82 -8.30 0.39
CA GLY A 100 21.99 -8.72 1.77
C GLY A 100 21.10 -7.96 2.75
N GLY A 101 20.11 -8.67 3.28
CA GLY A 101 19.28 -8.31 4.42
C GLY A 101 18.39 -9.51 4.74
N SER A 102 18.18 -9.80 6.01
CA SER A 102 17.36 -10.95 6.45
C SER A 102 15.93 -10.86 5.88
N ASP A 103 15.36 -11.98 5.42
CA ASP A 103 13.92 -12.11 5.09
C ASP A 103 13.11 -11.54 6.28
N LYS A 104 12.16 -10.63 6.04
CA LYS A 104 11.34 -10.06 7.12
C LYS A 104 10.11 -10.89 7.44
N GLY A 105 9.92 -12.00 6.72
CA GLY A 105 8.70 -12.77 6.73
C GLY A 105 7.92 -12.64 5.43
N TYR A 106 6.79 -13.32 5.36
CA TYR A 106 5.97 -13.43 4.17
C TYR A 106 4.51 -13.79 4.51
N SER A 107 3.64 -13.58 3.54
CA SER A 107 2.28 -14.14 3.52
C SER A 107 2.13 -15.13 2.36
N ILE A 108 1.42 -16.24 2.57
CA ILE A 108 0.90 -17.09 1.51
C ILE A 108 -0.56 -16.72 1.28
N ILE A 109 -0.89 -16.32 0.06
CA ILE A 109 -2.26 -15.95 -0.35
C ILE A 109 -2.58 -16.75 -1.62
N GLY A 110 -3.58 -17.63 -1.54
CA GLY A 110 -3.97 -18.45 -2.69
C GLY A 110 -2.87 -19.36 -3.23
N GLY A 111 -1.90 -19.72 -2.39
CA GLY A 111 -0.73 -20.54 -2.75
C GLY A 111 0.51 -19.75 -3.19
N SER A 112 0.39 -18.45 -3.44
CA SER A 112 1.50 -17.58 -3.84
C SER A 112 2.17 -16.93 -2.63
N LYS A 113 3.52 -16.83 -2.64
CA LYS A 113 4.32 -16.18 -1.59
C LYS A 113 4.50 -14.68 -1.86
N TYR A 114 4.17 -13.85 -0.88
CA TYR A 114 4.38 -12.40 -0.87
C TYR A 114 5.30 -12.04 0.28
N ASN A 115 6.51 -11.53 -0.01
CA ASN A 115 7.46 -11.14 1.04
C ASN A 115 6.97 -9.87 1.75
N PHE A 116 7.19 -9.80 3.06
CA PHE A 116 6.88 -8.61 3.85
C PHE A 116 7.98 -7.56 3.67
N TYR A 117 7.61 -6.38 3.17
CA TYR A 117 8.56 -5.29 2.92
C TYR A 117 8.40 -4.15 3.92
N GLN A 118 7.17 -3.66 4.07
CA GLN A 118 6.81 -2.49 4.86
C GLN A 118 5.37 -2.62 5.38
N VAL A 119 5.06 -1.84 6.40
CA VAL A 119 3.68 -1.48 6.80
C VAL A 119 3.65 0.03 7.02
N HIS A 120 2.53 0.68 6.72
CA HIS A 120 2.34 2.12 6.89
C HIS A 120 0.98 2.41 7.51
N TRP A 121 0.80 3.65 7.98
CA TRP A 121 -0.39 4.03 8.72
C TRP A 121 -1.08 5.24 8.13
N HIS A 122 -2.41 5.23 8.21
CA HIS A 122 -3.29 6.36 7.88
C HIS A 122 -4.20 6.70 9.05
N THR A 123 -4.53 7.99 9.19
CA THR A 123 -5.56 8.45 10.12
C THR A 123 -6.38 9.58 9.49
N PRO A 124 -7.72 9.44 9.39
CA PRO A 124 -8.53 8.25 9.72
C PRO A 124 -8.23 7.07 8.78
N SER A 125 -8.96 5.96 8.90
CA SER A 125 -8.90 4.88 7.90
C SER A 125 -9.19 5.42 6.50
N GLU A 126 -8.55 4.85 5.48
CA GLU A 126 -8.85 5.17 4.09
C GLU A 126 -10.07 4.38 3.63
N ASN A 127 -10.08 3.07 3.92
CA ASN A 127 -11.24 2.23 3.71
C ASN A 127 -12.35 2.55 4.72
N THR A 128 -13.60 2.38 4.29
CA THR A 128 -14.78 2.48 5.17
C THR A 128 -15.54 1.16 5.17
N ILE A 129 -16.26 0.88 6.25
CA ILE A 129 -17.20 -0.25 6.34
C ILE A 129 -18.60 0.33 6.51
N ASP A 130 -19.49 0.05 5.56
CA ASP A 130 -20.85 0.60 5.51
C ASP A 130 -20.87 2.14 5.69
N GLY A 131 -19.88 2.83 5.10
CA GLY A 131 -19.73 4.29 5.16
C GLY A 131 -19.10 4.82 6.46
N HIS A 132 -18.69 3.95 7.39
CA HIS A 132 -18.04 4.35 8.64
C HIS A 132 -16.51 4.28 8.55
N TYR A 133 -15.87 5.38 8.94
CA TYR A 133 -14.42 5.45 9.16
C TYR A 133 -14.03 4.86 10.50
N PHE A 134 -12.83 4.29 10.55
CA PHE A 134 -12.15 3.94 11.79
C PHE A 134 -11.08 4.97 12.14
N PRO A 135 -10.66 5.07 13.41
CA PRO A 135 -9.66 6.06 13.81
C PRO A 135 -8.30 5.92 13.11
N LEU A 136 -7.95 4.72 12.65
CA LEU A 136 -6.66 4.38 12.05
C LEU A 136 -6.74 3.10 11.22
N GLU A 137 -5.93 3.02 10.16
CA GLU A 137 -5.72 1.84 9.31
C GLU A 137 -4.21 1.55 9.15
N ALA A 138 -3.87 0.26 9.06
CA ALA A 138 -2.51 -0.27 8.91
C ALA A 138 -2.49 -1.49 7.99
#